data_AF-A0A0Q9NDT1-F1
#
_entry.id   AF-A0A0Q9NDT1-F1
#
_cell.length_a   1.000
_cell.length_b   1.000
_cell.length_c   1.000
_cell.angle_alpha   90.00
_cell.angle_beta   90.00
_cell.angle_gamma   90.00
#
_symmetry.space_group_name_H-M   'P 1'
#
loop_
_entity.id
_entity.type
_entity.pdbx_description
1 polymer ?
#
loop_
_entity_poly.entity_id
_entity_poly.type
_entity_poly.pdbx_seq_one_letter_code
_entity_poly.pdbx_strand_id
1 'polypeptide(L)'
;MGTMISLALNDIDIDWGKNRRWTNHHWLFPPGSITDVVYTYAGGVTETKPGFTTTLNDAYLRLCHLGYSQTETKDKFERVLGRWNRTSDLRLSYADFHETLVSIDFSSLTSADMEPFIWDFRRFLLKRLTERGIEDDLSLEDFILEELDPVFTIRALADRVENRPLPLCWQHYDLLENGWVSLEDLTDIDRPSYMVNHTVLFGRLQEYSQATTVAAFDNWLRNRKVPRTMVYREMRNGVVTSRLTTMPTAVRHMIHHPENPYNVLADETLRESVEILLGVATKLSVPLPGLS
;
A
#
# COMPACT_ATOMS: atom_id res chain seq x y z
N MET A 1 -4.30 14.67 -26.30
CA MET A 1 -5.20 14.48 -25.15
C MET A 1 -4.40 13.84 -24.03
N GLY A 2 -4.78 14.05 -22.76
CA GLY A 2 -4.06 13.40 -21.66
C GLY A 2 -4.66 12.04 -21.35
N THR A 3 -3.83 11.11 -20.89
CA THR A 3 -4.19 9.74 -20.56
C THR A 3 -4.26 9.59 -19.05
N MET A 4 -5.28 8.89 -18.56
CA MET A 4 -5.62 8.78 -17.15
C MET A 4 -5.19 7.43 -16.59
N ILE A 5 -4.86 7.41 -15.29
CA ILE A 5 -4.72 6.23 -14.46
C ILE A 5 -5.56 6.45 -13.22
N SER A 6 -6.35 5.47 -12.79
CA SER A 6 -7.21 5.61 -11.62
C SER A 6 -7.12 4.41 -10.70
N LEU A 7 -7.24 4.70 -9.40
CA LEU A 7 -7.45 3.71 -8.35
C LEU A 7 -8.91 3.78 -7.93
N ALA A 8 -9.66 2.72 -8.22
CA ALA A 8 -11.08 2.63 -7.98
C ALA A 8 -11.43 1.57 -6.94
N LEU A 9 -12.37 1.87 -6.05
CA LEU A 9 -13.03 0.91 -5.16
C LEU A 9 -14.49 0.79 -5.58
N ASN A 10 -14.91 -0.41 -5.96
CA ASN A 10 -16.28 -0.65 -6.42
C ASN A 10 -16.72 0.34 -7.52
N ASP A 11 -15.86 0.53 -8.53
CA ASP A 11 -16.06 1.45 -9.66
C ASP A 11 -16.12 2.96 -9.31
N ILE A 12 -15.78 3.34 -8.08
CA ILE A 12 -15.62 4.73 -7.65
C ILE A 12 -14.13 5.08 -7.59
N ASP A 13 -13.68 6.02 -8.41
CA ASP A 13 -12.31 6.52 -8.42
C ASP A 13 -11.98 7.25 -7.11
N ILE A 14 -11.15 6.63 -6.27
CA ILE A 14 -10.66 7.20 -5.00
C ILE A 14 -9.49 8.14 -5.25
N ASP A 15 -8.61 7.76 -6.18
CA ASP A 15 -7.46 8.55 -6.60
C ASP A 15 -7.27 8.43 -8.11
N TRP A 16 -6.72 9.47 -8.72
CA TRP A 16 -6.47 9.49 -10.15
C TRP A 16 -5.24 10.33 -10.48
N GLY A 17 -4.63 10.01 -11.61
CA GLY A 17 -3.52 10.74 -12.16
C GLY A 17 -3.62 10.88 -13.67
N LYS A 18 -2.79 11.75 -14.22
CA LYS A 18 -2.79 12.08 -15.64
C LYS A 18 -1.37 12.17 -16.16
N ASN A 19 -1.10 11.49 -17.27
CA ASN A 19 0.20 11.45 -17.94
C ASN A 19 1.33 11.06 -16.96
N ARG A 20 2.16 12.03 -16.53
CA ARG A 20 3.29 11.83 -15.61
C ARG A 20 3.02 12.25 -14.16
N ARG A 21 1.78 12.63 -13.84
CA ARG A 21 1.37 13.05 -12.48
C ARG A 21 0.39 12.03 -11.94
N TRP A 22 0.90 11.05 -11.21
CA TRP A 22 0.14 9.96 -10.61
C TRP A 22 0.91 9.39 -9.41
N THR A 23 0.19 8.72 -8.52
CA THR A 23 0.75 8.03 -7.35
C THR A 23 0.89 6.54 -7.64
N ASN A 24 2.02 5.95 -7.27
CA ASN A 24 2.22 4.52 -7.46
C ASN A 24 1.45 3.72 -6.39
N HIS A 25 0.47 2.93 -6.84
CA HIS A 25 -0.37 2.08 -5.99
C HIS A 25 -0.06 0.58 -6.12
N HIS A 26 0.93 0.19 -6.95
CA HIS A 26 1.24 -1.21 -7.26
C HIS A 26 1.46 -2.06 -6.00
N TRP A 27 2.09 -1.50 -4.97
CA TRP A 27 2.41 -2.18 -3.72
C TRP A 27 1.19 -2.65 -2.91
N LEU A 28 -0.01 -2.12 -3.21
CA LEU A 28 -1.29 -2.59 -2.65
C LEU A 28 -1.75 -3.92 -3.26
N PHE A 29 -1.22 -4.30 -4.43
CA PHE A 29 -1.68 -5.45 -5.20
C PHE A 29 -0.71 -6.63 -5.05
N PRO A 30 -1.21 -7.84 -4.73
CA PRO A 30 -0.36 -9.02 -4.63
C PRO A 30 0.16 -9.46 -6.01
N PRO A 31 1.25 -10.24 -6.09
CA PRO A 31 1.72 -10.82 -7.34
C PRO A 31 0.63 -11.62 -8.07
N GLY A 32 0.53 -11.44 -9.38
CA GLY A 32 -0.50 -12.11 -10.21
C GLY A 32 -1.89 -11.44 -10.17
N SER A 33 -1.98 -10.20 -9.66
CA SER A 33 -3.21 -9.40 -9.58
C SER A 33 -3.64 -8.77 -10.91
N ILE A 34 -2.85 -8.88 -11.98
CA ILE A 34 -3.24 -8.35 -13.30
C ILE A 34 -4.37 -9.22 -13.85
N THR A 35 -5.54 -8.61 -14.03
CA THR A 35 -6.71 -9.23 -14.66
C THR A 35 -7.39 -8.23 -15.60
N ASP A 36 -8.36 -8.70 -16.38
CA ASP A 36 -9.17 -7.83 -17.23
C ASP A 36 -10.22 -7.09 -16.38
N VAL A 37 -10.20 -5.75 -16.42
CA VAL A 37 -11.14 -4.88 -15.71
C VAL A 37 -11.91 -3.97 -16.66
N VAL A 38 -13.07 -3.49 -16.21
CA VAL A 38 -13.88 -2.55 -16.96
C VAL A 38 -13.32 -1.13 -16.78
N TYR A 39 -13.12 -0.45 -17.91
CA TYR A 39 -12.78 0.96 -18.01
C TYR A 39 -14.02 1.71 -18.47
N THR A 40 -14.39 2.79 -17.79
CA THR A 40 -15.53 3.63 -18.16
C THR A 40 -15.04 4.98 -18.64
N TYR A 41 -15.28 5.28 -19.91
CA TYR A 41 -14.88 6.52 -20.56
C TYR A 41 -16.04 7.52 -20.66
N ALA A 42 -15.69 8.77 -20.99
CA ALA A 42 -16.66 9.82 -21.27
C ALA A 42 -17.67 9.37 -22.33
N GLY A 43 -18.95 9.68 -22.10
CA GLY A 43 -20.05 9.24 -22.96
C GLY A 43 -20.57 7.82 -22.66
N GLY A 44 -20.14 7.21 -21.56
CA GLY A 44 -20.63 5.90 -21.12
C GLY A 44 -20.06 4.72 -21.91
N VAL A 45 -18.96 4.94 -22.63
CA VAL A 45 -18.26 3.87 -23.35
C VAL A 45 -17.51 3.03 -22.34
N THR A 46 -17.75 1.72 -22.35
CA THR A 46 -17.05 0.76 -21.50
C THR A 46 -16.15 -0.15 -22.33
N GLU A 47 -14.91 -0.33 -21.91
CA GLU A 47 -13.98 -1.30 -22.51
C GLU A 47 -13.42 -2.23 -21.44
N THR A 48 -12.93 -3.39 -21.85
CA THR A 48 -12.27 -4.34 -20.96
C THR A 48 -10.79 -4.38 -21.29
N LYS A 49 -9.94 -4.05 -20.31
CA LYS A 49 -8.48 -3.95 -20.47
C LYS A 49 -7.76 -4.46 -19.22
N PRO A 50 -6.47 -4.86 -19.33
CA PRO A 50 -5.68 -5.25 -18.18
C PRO A 50 -5.56 -4.16 -17.10
N GLY A 51 -5.79 -4.52 -15.84
CA GLY A 51 -5.55 -3.69 -14.67
C GLY A 51 -5.11 -4.52 -13.47
N PHE A 52 -4.53 -3.88 -12.45
CA PHE A 52 -4.25 -4.57 -11.20
C PHE A 52 -5.53 -4.66 -10.37
N THR A 53 -5.82 -5.84 -9.84
CA THR A 53 -7.06 -6.12 -9.10
C THR A 53 -6.79 -6.87 -7.80
N THR A 54 -7.54 -6.51 -6.78
CA THR A 54 -7.56 -7.18 -5.49
C THR A 54 -8.87 -6.86 -4.77
N THR A 55 -9.06 -7.37 -3.56
CA THR A 55 -10.14 -6.89 -2.68
C THR A 55 -9.62 -5.81 -1.73
N LEU A 56 -10.50 -4.93 -1.24
CA LEU A 56 -10.12 -3.99 -0.18
C LEU A 56 -9.63 -4.74 1.07
N ASN A 57 -10.14 -5.94 1.35
CA ASN A 57 -9.68 -6.80 2.42
C ASN A 57 -8.20 -7.18 2.27
N ASP A 58 -7.78 -7.62 1.08
CA ASP A 58 -6.40 -8.02 0.85
C ASP A 58 -5.46 -6.81 0.85
N ALA A 59 -5.89 -5.68 0.29
CA ALA A 59 -5.16 -4.42 0.41
C ALA A 59 -5.01 -3.98 1.88
N TYR A 60 -6.07 -4.09 2.69
CA TYR A 60 -6.05 -3.82 4.13
C TYR A 60 -5.05 -4.70 4.87
N LEU A 61 -5.04 -6.02 4.62
CA LEU A 61 -4.09 -6.93 5.24
C LEU A 61 -2.64 -6.53 4.92
N ARG A 62 -2.36 -6.18 3.64
CA ARG A 62 -1.05 -5.68 3.23
C ARG A 62 -0.69 -4.38 3.94
N LEU A 63 -1.61 -3.41 3.97
CA LEU A 63 -1.43 -2.13 4.65
C LEU A 63 -1.05 -2.33 6.12
N CYS A 64 -1.81 -3.12 6.87
CA CYS A 64 -1.51 -3.44 8.27
C CYS A 64 -0.08 -3.98 8.45
N HIS A 65 0.37 -4.85 7.56
CA HIS A 65 1.70 -5.46 7.63
C HIS A 65 2.84 -4.55 7.13
N LEU A 66 2.54 -3.57 6.28
CA LEU A 66 3.49 -2.63 5.67
C LEU A 66 3.50 -1.26 6.39
N GLY A 67 3.18 -1.25 7.68
CA GLY A 67 3.30 -0.06 8.52
C GLY A 67 2.10 0.89 8.46
N TYR A 68 0.93 0.39 8.10
CA TYR A 68 -0.35 1.11 8.14
C TYR A 68 -1.37 0.36 9.00
N SER A 69 -0.95 -0.14 10.17
CA SER A 69 -1.91 -0.46 11.25
C SER A 69 -2.70 0.79 11.65
N GLN A 70 -3.76 0.63 12.46
CA GLN A 70 -4.58 1.77 12.87
C GLN A 70 -3.74 2.87 13.55
N THR A 71 -2.88 2.49 14.50
CA THR A 71 -2.00 3.43 15.20
C THR A 71 -0.97 4.07 14.27
N GLU A 72 -0.30 3.28 13.42
CA GLU A 72 0.71 3.83 12.52
C GLU A 72 0.11 4.77 11.47
N THR A 73 -1.10 4.47 11.00
CA THR A 73 -1.84 5.32 10.06
C THR A 73 -2.21 6.64 10.69
N LYS A 74 -2.73 6.61 11.93
CA LYS A 74 -2.99 7.81 12.72
C LYS A 74 -1.72 8.66 12.88
N ASP A 75 -0.62 8.05 13.33
CA ASP A 75 0.64 8.77 13.58
C ASP A 75 1.21 9.40 12.29
N LYS A 76 1.08 8.71 11.15
CA LYS A 76 1.49 9.23 9.84
C LYS A 76 0.60 10.38 9.39
N PHE A 77 -0.72 10.24 9.51
CA PHE A 77 -1.69 11.29 9.18
C PHE A 77 -1.45 12.55 10.03
N GLU A 78 -1.34 12.40 11.35
CA GLU A 78 -1.11 13.53 12.28
C GLU A 78 0.23 14.21 12.01
N ARG A 79 1.26 13.46 11.58
CA ARG A 79 2.53 14.05 11.16
C ARG A 79 2.39 14.89 9.89
N VAL A 80 1.64 14.39 8.91
CA VAL A 80 1.37 15.11 7.65
C VAL A 80 0.60 16.40 7.94
N LEU A 81 -0.50 16.29 8.68
CA LEU A 81 -1.29 17.44 9.12
C LEU A 81 -0.45 18.44 9.95
N GLY A 82 0.39 17.94 10.87
CA GLY A 82 1.28 18.79 11.67
C GLY A 82 2.33 19.53 10.84
N ARG A 83 2.74 19.00 9.68
CA ARG A 83 3.59 19.74 8.72
C ARG A 83 2.79 20.80 7.98
N TRP A 84 1.59 20.48 7.53
CA TRP A 84 0.67 21.41 6.87
C TRP A 84 0.38 22.64 7.76
N ASN A 85 0.06 22.39 9.03
CA ASN A 85 -0.25 23.43 10.02
C ASN A 85 0.96 24.25 10.50
N ARG A 86 2.13 24.12 9.86
CA ARG A 86 3.23 25.09 10.04
C ARG A 86 2.94 26.40 9.32
N THR A 87 2.10 26.36 8.29
CA THR A 87 1.75 27.52 7.44
C THR A 87 0.24 27.74 7.31
N SER A 88 -0.56 26.84 7.85
CA SER A 88 -2.03 26.86 7.80
C SER A 88 -2.61 26.68 9.22
N ASP A 89 -3.91 26.94 9.41
CA ASP A 89 -4.63 26.70 10.68
C ASP A 89 -5.77 25.68 10.49
N LEU A 90 -5.47 24.55 9.83
CA LEU A 90 -6.47 23.52 9.56
C LEU A 90 -6.85 22.77 10.83
N ARG A 91 -8.12 22.89 11.24
CA ARG A 91 -8.69 22.17 12.39
C ARG A 91 -9.37 20.87 11.98
N LEU A 92 -8.57 19.93 11.50
CA LEU A 92 -8.99 18.56 11.20
C LEU A 92 -8.36 17.60 12.22
N SER A 93 -9.12 16.66 12.79
CA SER A 93 -8.53 15.57 13.57
C SER A 93 -8.51 14.27 12.77
N TYR A 94 -7.62 13.33 13.14
CA TYR A 94 -7.66 11.99 12.56
C TYR A 94 -9.00 11.30 12.83
N ALA A 95 -9.63 11.55 13.99
CA ALA A 95 -10.93 10.98 14.33
C ALA A 95 -12.02 11.48 13.37
N ASP A 96 -12.04 12.79 13.06
CA ASP A 96 -13.00 13.35 12.11
C ASP A 96 -12.82 12.76 10.71
N PHE A 97 -11.57 12.70 10.23
CA PHE A 97 -11.23 12.07 8.95
C PHE A 97 -11.66 10.60 8.90
N HIS A 98 -11.29 9.83 9.91
CA HIS A 98 -11.54 8.40 10.01
C HIS A 98 -13.04 8.08 10.10
N GLU A 99 -13.77 8.71 11.02
CA GLU A 99 -15.20 8.50 11.18
C GLU A 99 -15.99 8.91 9.94
N THR A 100 -15.55 9.96 9.24
CA THR A 100 -16.16 10.36 7.96
C THR A 100 -16.04 9.23 6.94
N LEU A 101 -14.84 8.68 6.73
CA LEU A 101 -14.62 7.61 5.76
C LEU A 101 -15.31 6.30 6.15
N VAL A 102 -15.28 5.91 7.42
CA VAL A 102 -15.95 4.70 7.92
C VAL A 102 -17.48 4.79 7.78
N SER A 103 -18.05 5.99 7.78
CA SER A 103 -19.48 6.19 7.57
C SER A 103 -19.93 5.97 6.11
N ILE A 104 -18.99 5.92 5.16
CA ILE A 104 -19.31 5.80 3.73
C ILE A 104 -19.50 4.33 3.36
N ASP A 105 -20.70 4.01 2.87
CA ASP A 105 -21.04 2.70 2.35
C ASP A 105 -20.75 2.61 0.84
N PHE A 106 -19.56 2.13 0.49
CA PHE A 106 -19.14 1.99 -0.90
C PHE A 106 -19.95 0.96 -1.68
N SER A 107 -20.64 0.04 -1.00
CA SER A 107 -21.50 -0.93 -1.68
C SER A 107 -22.75 -0.29 -2.27
N SER A 108 -23.15 0.88 -1.74
CA SER A 108 -24.31 1.65 -2.18
C SER A 108 -23.98 2.83 -3.09
N LEU A 109 -22.71 3.25 -3.14
CA LEU A 109 -22.26 4.36 -3.98
C LEU A 109 -22.27 3.97 -5.46
N THR A 110 -22.66 4.92 -6.29
CA THR A 110 -22.69 4.78 -7.74
C THR A 110 -21.99 5.97 -8.41
N SER A 111 -21.69 5.83 -9.70
CA SER A 111 -21.13 6.94 -10.50
C SER A 111 -22.02 8.19 -10.49
N ALA A 112 -23.34 8.03 -10.37
CA ALA A 112 -24.28 9.15 -10.29
C ALA A 112 -24.12 9.96 -8.99
N ASP A 113 -23.76 9.31 -7.89
CA ASP A 113 -23.49 10.01 -6.62
C ASP A 113 -22.22 10.88 -6.70
N MET A 114 -21.30 10.53 -7.61
CA MET A 114 -20.05 11.25 -7.83
C MET A 114 -20.16 12.35 -8.91
N GLU A 115 -21.21 12.36 -9.73
CA GLU A 115 -21.42 13.35 -10.79
C GLU A 115 -21.39 14.82 -10.27
N PRO A 116 -22.05 15.18 -9.14
CA PRO A 116 -21.97 16.54 -8.60
C PRO A 116 -20.55 16.98 -8.22
N PHE A 117 -19.64 16.01 -8.06
CA PHE A 117 -18.25 16.21 -7.66
C PHE A 117 -17.28 16.06 -8.85
N ILE A 118 -17.81 16.05 -10.09
CA ILE A 118 -17.03 15.83 -11.32
C ILE A 118 -16.26 14.50 -11.23
N TRP A 119 -16.89 13.49 -10.64
CA TRP A 119 -16.32 12.16 -10.43
C TRP A 119 -15.01 12.13 -9.60
N ASP A 120 -14.74 13.16 -8.80
CA ASP A 120 -13.60 13.19 -7.88
C ASP A 120 -14.04 12.88 -6.44
N PHE A 121 -13.69 11.68 -5.95
CA PHE A 121 -14.03 11.26 -4.59
C PHE A 121 -13.44 12.17 -3.50
N ARG A 122 -12.31 12.86 -3.75
CA ARG A 122 -11.73 13.78 -2.76
C ARG A 122 -12.63 15.00 -2.54
N ARG A 123 -13.34 15.45 -3.59
CA ARG A 123 -14.37 16.50 -3.48
C ARG A 123 -15.62 16.01 -2.76
N PHE A 124 -15.99 14.75 -2.97
CA PHE A 124 -17.03 14.10 -2.17
C PHE A 124 -16.62 14.05 -0.68
N LEU A 125 -15.40 13.62 -0.37
CA LEU A 125 -14.86 13.58 0.98
C LEU A 125 -14.84 14.97 1.64
N LEU A 126 -14.37 15.99 0.92
CA LEU A 126 -14.41 17.39 1.37
C LEU A 126 -15.83 17.77 1.82
N LYS A 127 -16.82 17.53 0.96
CA LYS A 127 -18.23 17.81 1.27
C LYS A 127 -18.70 17.09 2.54
N ARG A 128 -18.31 15.83 2.74
CA ARG A 128 -18.68 15.05 3.93
C ARG A 128 -18.01 15.57 5.20
N LEU A 129 -16.77 16.04 5.13
CA LEU A 129 -16.09 16.69 6.25
C LEU A 129 -16.77 18.01 6.63
N THR A 130 -17.13 18.84 5.64
CA THR A 130 -17.86 20.09 5.89
C THR A 130 -19.24 19.86 6.50
N GLU A 131 -19.96 18.81 6.07
CA GLU A 131 -21.25 18.42 6.67
C GLU A 131 -21.14 18.04 8.16
N ARG A 132 -19.94 17.63 8.61
CA ARG A 132 -19.64 17.36 10.02
C ARG A 132 -19.19 18.59 10.80
N GLY A 133 -19.17 19.76 10.16
CA GLY A 133 -18.78 21.01 10.79
C GLY A 133 -17.28 21.29 10.82
N ILE A 134 -16.48 20.56 10.03
CA ILE A 134 -15.10 20.95 9.77
C ILE A 134 -15.14 22.20 8.87
N GLU A 135 -14.44 23.24 9.30
CA GLU A 135 -14.43 24.53 8.60
C GLU A 135 -13.80 24.34 7.22
N ASP A 136 -14.59 24.62 6.19
CA ASP A 136 -14.16 24.62 4.79
C ASP A 136 -13.57 25.98 4.47
N ASP A 137 -12.32 26.17 4.91
CA ASP A 137 -11.45 27.18 4.35
C ASP A 137 -10.66 26.58 3.19
N LEU A 138 -10.05 27.42 2.35
CA LEU A 138 -9.19 26.96 1.24
C LEU A 138 -8.10 25.98 1.73
N SER A 139 -7.75 26.00 3.02
CA SER A 139 -6.75 25.10 3.60
C SER A 139 -7.25 23.65 3.74
N LEU A 140 -8.55 23.40 3.98
CA LEU A 140 -9.09 22.04 3.99
C LEU A 140 -9.10 21.45 2.56
N GLU A 141 -9.62 22.19 1.59
CA GLU A 141 -9.64 21.75 0.18
C GLU A 141 -8.21 21.47 -0.32
N ASP A 142 -7.29 22.41 -0.13
CA ASP A 142 -5.89 22.25 -0.57
C ASP A 142 -5.22 21.06 0.14
N PHE A 143 -5.47 20.84 1.44
CA PHE A 143 -4.93 19.69 2.15
C PHE A 143 -5.43 18.36 1.56
N ILE A 144 -6.74 18.25 1.31
CA ILE A 144 -7.36 17.03 0.78
C ILE A 144 -6.94 16.75 -0.66
N LEU A 145 -6.76 17.79 -1.49
CA LEU A 145 -6.42 17.64 -2.90
C LEU A 145 -4.92 17.48 -3.16
N GLU A 146 -4.06 18.12 -2.37
CA GLU A 146 -2.62 18.26 -2.67
C GLU A 146 -1.69 17.55 -1.68
N GLU A 147 -2.07 17.38 -0.40
CA GLU A 147 -1.16 16.79 0.63
C GLU A 147 -1.65 15.44 1.18
N LEU A 148 -2.95 15.14 1.14
CA LEU A 148 -3.50 13.89 1.65
C LEU A 148 -3.06 12.71 0.76
N ASP A 149 -2.24 11.82 1.32
CA ASP A 149 -1.88 10.56 0.67
C ASP A 149 -3.12 9.63 0.57
N PRO A 150 -3.50 9.17 -0.63
CA PRO A 150 -4.65 8.27 -0.83
C PRO A 150 -4.59 6.99 0.01
N VAL A 151 -3.40 6.57 0.45
CA VAL A 151 -3.23 5.41 1.32
C VAL A 151 -4.01 5.55 2.64
N PHE A 152 -4.11 6.77 3.19
CA PHE A 152 -4.88 7.03 4.41
C PHE A 152 -6.37 6.81 4.17
N THR A 153 -6.85 7.22 3.00
CA THR A 153 -8.23 7.03 2.57
C THR A 153 -8.56 5.55 2.44
N ILE A 154 -7.77 4.78 1.68
CA ILE A 154 -7.96 3.34 1.49
C ILE A 154 -7.94 2.60 2.83
N ARG A 155 -6.98 2.95 3.70
CA ARG A 155 -6.84 2.32 5.00
C ARG A 155 -8.07 2.57 5.89
N ALA A 156 -8.57 3.81 5.94
CA ALA A 156 -9.75 4.14 6.75
C ALA A 156 -11.04 3.53 6.16
N LEU A 157 -11.19 3.50 4.84
CA LEU A 157 -12.34 2.84 4.18
C LEU A 157 -12.43 1.35 4.51
N ALA A 158 -11.29 0.68 4.70
CA ALA A 158 -11.24 -0.72 5.09
C ALA A 158 -11.65 -0.99 6.57
N ASP A 159 -11.76 0.05 7.41
CA ASP A 159 -12.27 -0.13 8.78
C ASP A 159 -13.79 -0.32 8.81
N ARG A 160 -14.51 0.06 7.74
CA ARG A 160 -15.87 -0.42 7.49
C ARG A 160 -15.80 -1.85 6.94
N VAL A 161 -16.17 -2.83 7.75
CA VAL A 161 -16.05 -4.27 7.40
C VAL A 161 -16.84 -4.61 6.14
N GLU A 162 -17.97 -3.95 5.92
CA GLU A 162 -18.84 -4.12 4.75
C GLU A 162 -18.17 -3.68 3.44
N ASN A 163 -17.19 -2.76 3.49
CA ASN A 163 -16.43 -2.35 2.31
C ASN A 163 -15.33 -3.36 1.94
N ARG A 164 -14.88 -4.21 2.89
CA ARG A 164 -13.71 -5.09 2.68
C ARG A 164 -13.85 -6.07 1.50
N PRO A 165 -15.01 -6.69 1.24
CA PRO A 165 -15.15 -7.60 0.11
C PRO A 165 -15.14 -6.90 -1.27
N LEU A 166 -15.29 -5.58 -1.32
CA LEU A 166 -15.41 -4.84 -2.57
C LEU A 166 -14.11 -4.87 -3.39
N PRO A 167 -14.22 -4.85 -4.73
CA PRO A 167 -13.05 -4.88 -5.61
C PRO A 167 -12.30 -3.54 -5.55
N LEU A 168 -10.98 -3.63 -5.39
CA LEU A 168 -10.06 -2.52 -5.56
C LEU A 168 -9.29 -2.74 -6.87
N CYS A 169 -9.34 -1.76 -7.77
CA CYS A 169 -8.78 -1.85 -9.11
C CYS A 169 -7.85 -0.66 -9.37
N TRP A 170 -6.68 -0.90 -9.96
CA TRP A 170 -5.81 0.16 -10.48
C TRP A 170 -5.74 0.05 -12.00
N GLN A 171 -6.44 0.97 -12.65
CA GLN A 171 -6.65 1.04 -14.09
C GLN A 171 -5.49 1.78 -14.74
N HIS A 172 -4.49 1.05 -15.22
CA HIS A 172 -3.24 1.63 -15.73
C HIS A 172 -3.01 1.46 -17.25
N TYR A 173 -3.77 0.58 -17.92
CA TYR A 173 -3.51 0.16 -19.30
C TYR A 173 -3.29 1.31 -20.29
N ASP A 174 -4.16 2.32 -20.27
CA ASP A 174 -4.09 3.41 -21.24
C ASP A 174 -2.75 4.15 -21.15
N LEU A 175 -2.20 4.30 -19.95
CA LEU A 175 -0.88 4.92 -19.71
C LEU A 175 0.24 4.14 -20.41
N LEU A 176 0.19 2.80 -20.35
CA LEU A 176 1.13 1.90 -21.03
C LEU A 176 0.97 1.97 -22.55
N GLU A 177 -0.27 1.84 -23.03
CA GLU A 177 -0.59 1.82 -24.46
C GLU A 177 -0.15 3.12 -25.17
N ASN A 178 -0.34 4.25 -24.49
CA ASN A 178 0.06 5.56 -25.02
C ASN A 178 1.53 5.92 -24.75
N GLY A 179 2.32 5.01 -24.17
CA GLY A 179 3.76 5.18 -23.96
C GLY A 179 4.14 6.24 -22.93
N TRP A 180 3.25 6.57 -21.99
CA TRP A 180 3.57 7.50 -20.91
C TRP A 180 4.50 6.89 -19.86
N VAL A 181 4.37 5.58 -19.63
CA VAL A 181 5.11 4.77 -18.67
C VAL A 181 5.28 3.35 -19.21
N SER A 182 6.24 2.61 -18.68
CA SER A 182 6.41 1.18 -18.87
C SER A 182 5.81 0.38 -17.70
N LEU A 183 5.68 -0.93 -17.85
CA LEU A 183 5.28 -1.79 -16.73
C LEU A 183 6.34 -1.77 -15.62
N GLU A 184 7.61 -1.65 -15.97
CA GLU A 184 8.71 -1.51 -15.01
C GLU A 184 8.50 -0.28 -14.13
N ASP A 185 8.20 0.89 -14.71
CA ASP A 185 7.92 2.12 -13.97
C ASP A 185 6.73 1.99 -13.00
N LEU A 186 5.68 1.27 -13.41
CA LEU A 186 4.52 1.01 -12.53
C LEU A 186 4.88 0.07 -11.38
N THR A 187 5.76 -0.89 -11.62
CA THR A 187 6.14 -1.90 -10.62
C THR A 187 7.38 -1.53 -9.81
N ASP A 188 7.99 -0.39 -10.11
CA ASP A 188 9.16 0.14 -9.40
C ASP A 188 8.86 0.33 -7.90
N ILE A 189 9.90 0.19 -7.09
CA ILE A 189 9.78 0.25 -5.64
C ILE A 189 10.55 1.44 -5.08
N ASP A 190 9.96 2.12 -4.12
CA ASP A 190 10.73 2.99 -3.23
C ASP A 190 11.58 2.12 -2.31
N ARG A 191 12.81 1.83 -2.75
CA ARG A 191 13.73 0.90 -2.10
C ARG A 191 13.93 1.19 -0.60
N PRO A 192 14.16 2.43 -0.14
CA PRO A 192 14.19 2.75 1.29
C PRO A 192 12.94 2.31 2.05
N SER A 193 11.74 2.62 1.54
CA SER A 193 10.48 2.19 2.16
C SER A 193 10.36 0.66 2.18
N TYR A 194 10.74 -0.02 1.11
CA TYR A 194 10.73 -1.48 1.06
C TYR A 194 11.72 -2.12 2.04
N MET A 195 12.91 -1.55 2.23
CA MET A 195 13.87 -2.02 3.24
C MET A 195 13.32 -1.85 4.66
N VAL A 196 12.66 -0.74 4.96
CA VAL A 196 11.99 -0.50 6.25
C VAL A 196 10.86 -1.50 6.45
N ASN A 197 9.97 -1.63 5.47
CA ASN A 197 8.84 -2.57 5.50
C ASN A 197 9.31 -4.00 5.70
N HIS A 198 10.33 -4.42 4.96
CA HIS A 198 10.95 -5.74 5.13
C HIS A 198 11.46 -5.94 6.55
N THR A 199 12.24 -4.98 7.06
CA THR A 199 12.85 -5.06 8.40
C THR A 199 11.79 -5.15 9.50
N VAL A 200 10.77 -4.30 9.42
CA VAL A 200 9.66 -4.27 10.39
C VAL A 200 8.84 -5.56 10.32
N LEU A 201 8.46 -6.00 9.12
CA LEU A 201 7.65 -7.21 8.95
C LEU A 201 8.42 -8.48 9.39
N PHE A 202 9.70 -8.57 9.05
CA PHE A 202 10.59 -9.64 9.51
C PHE A 202 10.66 -9.65 11.05
N GLY A 203 10.88 -8.49 11.68
CA GLY A 203 10.93 -8.35 13.13
C GLY A 203 9.63 -8.78 13.81
N ARG A 204 8.48 -8.29 13.34
CA ARG A 204 7.16 -8.66 13.87
C ARG A 204 6.88 -10.16 13.77
N LEU A 205 7.21 -10.77 12.63
CA LEU A 205 7.04 -12.21 12.45
C LEU A 205 8.02 -13.01 13.33
N GLN A 206 9.24 -12.51 13.51
CA GLN A 206 10.20 -13.10 14.42
C GLN A 206 9.71 -13.06 15.86
N GLU A 207 9.20 -11.92 16.33
CA GLU A 207 8.60 -11.77 17.66
C GLU A 207 7.39 -12.70 17.83
N TYR A 208 6.48 -12.73 16.85
CA TYR A 208 5.32 -13.63 16.86
C TYR A 208 5.74 -15.10 16.94
N SER A 209 6.82 -15.48 16.24
CA SER A 209 7.36 -16.83 16.28
C SER A 209 8.08 -17.20 17.58
N GLN A 210 8.33 -16.22 18.46
CA GLN A 210 9.16 -16.32 19.66
C GLN A 210 10.61 -16.75 19.38
N ALA A 211 11.08 -16.62 18.14
CA ALA A 211 12.44 -16.97 17.78
C ALA A 211 13.43 -15.91 18.25
N THR A 212 14.24 -16.25 19.25
CA THR A 212 15.23 -15.33 19.84
C THR A 212 16.47 -15.08 18.98
N THR A 213 16.63 -15.81 17.87
CA THR A 213 17.76 -15.64 16.94
C THR A 213 17.29 -15.69 15.49
N VAL A 214 18.05 -15.05 14.59
CA VAL A 214 17.77 -15.10 13.15
C VAL A 214 17.80 -16.53 12.62
N ALA A 215 18.70 -17.39 13.13
CA ALA A 215 18.76 -18.80 12.73
C ALA A 215 17.53 -19.60 13.17
N ALA A 216 17.01 -19.35 14.38
CA ALA A 216 15.77 -19.95 14.85
C ALA A 216 14.58 -19.49 14.02
N PHE A 217 14.53 -18.20 13.66
CA PHE A 217 13.45 -17.67 12.82
C PHE A 217 13.50 -18.22 11.39
N ASP A 218 14.69 -18.36 10.80
CA ASP A 218 14.86 -18.99 9.50
C ASP A 218 14.40 -20.47 9.48
N ASN A 219 14.62 -21.21 10.59
CA ASN A 219 14.03 -22.54 10.77
C ASN A 219 12.49 -22.48 10.85
N TRP A 220 11.94 -21.48 11.53
CA TRP A 220 10.50 -21.29 11.65
C TRP A 220 9.85 -20.96 10.29
N LEU A 221 10.48 -20.12 9.47
CA LEU A 221 10.05 -19.84 8.09
C LEU A 221 10.07 -21.11 7.24
N ARG A 222 11.11 -21.93 7.37
CA ARG A 222 11.19 -23.24 6.70
C ARG A 222 10.03 -24.16 7.09
N ASN A 223 9.69 -24.23 8.37
CA ASN A 223 8.55 -25.02 8.85
C ASN A 223 7.20 -24.51 8.29
N ARG A 224 7.16 -23.26 7.80
CA ARG A 224 6.03 -22.66 7.08
C ARG A 224 6.15 -22.76 5.56
N LYS A 225 6.94 -23.73 5.08
CA LYS A 225 7.13 -24.05 3.65
C LYS A 225 7.85 -22.95 2.86
N VAL A 226 8.57 -22.04 3.51
CA VAL A 226 9.50 -21.13 2.82
C VAL A 226 10.81 -21.87 2.58
N PRO A 227 11.22 -22.16 1.33
CA PRO A 227 12.39 -22.98 1.07
C PRO A 227 13.69 -22.22 1.38
N ARG A 228 14.73 -22.98 1.74
CA ARG A 228 16.10 -22.46 1.84
C ARG A 228 16.79 -22.63 0.49
N THR A 229 16.68 -21.64 -0.37
CA THR A 229 17.27 -21.66 -1.73
C THR A 229 18.37 -20.63 -1.90
N MET A 230 18.46 -19.65 -1.00
CA MET A 230 19.38 -18.52 -1.14
C MET A 230 20.70 -18.82 -0.43
N VAL A 231 21.81 -18.75 -1.17
CA VAL A 231 23.15 -18.86 -0.58
C VAL A 231 23.59 -17.48 -0.10
N TYR A 232 23.66 -17.30 1.21
CA TYR A 232 24.22 -16.10 1.83
C TYR A 232 25.69 -16.34 2.18
N ARG A 233 26.57 -15.43 1.72
CA ARG A 233 28.00 -15.44 2.06
C ARG A 233 28.26 -14.41 3.13
N GLU A 234 28.77 -14.86 4.27
CA GLU A 234 29.12 -14.02 5.41
C GLU A 234 30.64 -13.91 5.51
N MET A 235 31.15 -12.68 5.59
CA MET A 235 32.56 -12.42 5.91
C MET A 235 32.67 -12.02 7.38
N ARG A 236 33.43 -12.79 8.17
CA ARG A 236 33.80 -12.44 9.55
C ARG A 236 35.29 -12.62 9.73
N ASN A 237 35.98 -11.56 10.17
CA ASN A 237 37.42 -11.58 10.45
C ASN A 237 38.26 -12.15 9.30
N GLY A 238 37.94 -11.80 8.05
CA GLY A 238 38.66 -12.30 6.87
C GLY A 238 38.25 -13.68 6.37
N VAL A 239 37.42 -14.43 7.12
CA VAL A 239 36.92 -15.76 6.72
C VAL A 239 35.54 -15.63 6.09
N VAL A 240 35.38 -16.21 4.90
CA VAL A 240 34.09 -16.27 4.20
C VAL A 240 33.42 -17.61 4.48
N THR A 241 32.23 -17.57 5.02
CA THR A 241 31.37 -18.75 5.22
C THR A 241 30.14 -18.64 4.35
N SER A 242 29.68 -19.75 3.79
CA SER A 242 28.44 -19.81 3.02
C SER A 242 27.40 -20.59 3.78
N ARG A 243 26.17 -20.10 3.80
CA ARG A 243 25.01 -20.81 4.37
C ARG A 243 23.82 -20.70 3.45
N LEU A 244 23.03 -21.77 3.43
CA LEU A 244 21.76 -21.80 2.72
C LEU A 244 20.66 -21.29 3.67
N THR A 245 19.98 -20.21 3.29
CA THR A 245 18.92 -19.58 4.08
C THR A 245 17.65 -19.44 3.25
N THR A 246 16.55 -19.13 3.92
CA THR A 246 15.38 -18.57 3.24
C THR A 246 15.73 -17.21 2.62
N MET A 247 15.03 -16.81 1.57
CA MET A 247 15.24 -15.51 0.94
C MET A 247 15.04 -14.34 1.93
N PRO A 248 13.97 -14.30 2.77
CA PRO A 248 13.84 -13.24 3.77
C PRO A 248 14.99 -13.13 4.75
N THR A 249 15.55 -14.27 5.14
CA THR A 249 16.73 -14.27 6.01
C THR A 249 17.97 -13.76 5.29
N ALA A 250 18.17 -14.09 4.01
CA ALA A 250 19.28 -13.53 3.24
C ALA A 250 19.15 -12.02 3.08
N VAL A 251 17.96 -11.53 2.69
CA VAL A 251 17.68 -10.10 2.53
C VAL A 251 17.86 -9.35 3.85
N ARG A 252 17.38 -9.89 4.98
CA ARG A 252 17.64 -9.33 6.31
C ARG A 252 19.15 -9.16 6.54
N HIS A 253 19.96 -10.18 6.26
CA HIS A 253 21.40 -10.04 6.45
C HIS A 253 22.02 -9.02 5.49
N MET A 254 21.55 -8.94 4.25
CA MET A 254 22.02 -7.95 3.28
C MET A 254 21.72 -6.51 3.71
N ILE A 255 20.54 -6.26 4.30
CA ILE A 255 20.13 -4.95 4.84
C ILE A 255 20.97 -4.57 6.08
N HIS A 256 21.19 -5.51 7.00
CA HIS A 256 21.85 -5.22 8.28
C HIS A 256 23.39 -5.31 8.24
N HIS A 257 23.97 -5.90 7.20
CA HIS A 257 25.42 -5.99 6.99
C HIS A 257 25.83 -5.37 5.65
N PRO A 258 25.51 -4.08 5.38
CA PRO A 258 25.85 -3.44 4.12
C PRO A 258 27.37 -3.39 3.87
N GLU A 259 28.19 -3.49 4.92
CA GLU A 259 29.65 -3.55 4.86
C GLU A 259 30.20 -4.83 4.22
N ASN A 260 29.39 -5.89 4.13
CA ASN A 260 29.83 -7.16 3.56
C ASN A 260 29.96 -7.04 2.03
N PRO A 261 31.17 -7.17 1.46
CA PRO A 261 31.41 -6.93 0.03
C PRO A 261 30.74 -7.96 -0.88
N TYR A 262 30.21 -9.05 -0.34
CA TYR A 262 29.47 -10.07 -1.08
C TYR A 262 27.96 -9.82 -1.12
N ASN A 263 27.47 -8.76 -0.47
CA ASN A 263 26.05 -8.42 -0.47
C ASN A 263 25.70 -7.62 -1.73
N VAL A 264 24.84 -8.22 -2.55
CA VAL A 264 24.17 -7.54 -3.67
C VAL A 264 22.68 -7.79 -3.49
N LEU A 265 21.94 -6.73 -3.14
CA LEU A 265 20.49 -6.79 -2.96
C LEU A 265 19.80 -6.11 -4.15
N ALA A 266 19.29 -6.90 -5.09
CA ALA A 266 18.46 -6.39 -6.18
C ALA A 266 17.05 -6.02 -5.67
N ASP A 267 16.36 -5.11 -6.36
CA ASP A 267 15.02 -4.65 -5.99
C ASP A 267 13.98 -5.77 -6.15
N GLU A 268 14.12 -6.62 -7.15
CA GLU A 268 13.26 -7.81 -7.32
C GLU A 268 13.39 -8.76 -6.13
N THR A 269 14.62 -8.99 -5.66
CA THR A 269 14.88 -9.84 -4.49
C THR A 269 14.29 -9.24 -3.22
N LEU A 270 14.39 -7.91 -3.05
CA LEU A 270 13.79 -7.22 -1.91
C LEU A 270 12.26 -7.30 -1.95
N ARG A 271 11.65 -7.04 -3.11
CA ARG A 271 10.21 -7.14 -3.34
C ARG A 271 9.71 -8.57 -3.10
N GLU A 272 10.33 -9.58 -3.71
CA GLU A 272 9.96 -10.99 -3.53
C GLU A 272 10.06 -11.41 -2.06
N SER A 273 11.09 -10.93 -1.36
CA SER A 273 11.24 -11.18 0.07
C SER A 273 10.10 -10.62 0.91
N VAL A 274 9.66 -9.38 0.63
CA VAL A 274 8.48 -8.79 1.28
C VAL A 274 7.22 -9.61 0.97
N GLU A 275 7.03 -10.03 -0.27
CA GLU A 275 5.88 -10.87 -0.66
C GLU A 275 5.87 -12.24 0.03
N ILE A 276 7.04 -12.88 0.20
CA ILE A 276 7.17 -14.13 0.96
C ILE A 276 6.74 -13.91 2.41
N LEU A 277 7.19 -12.83 3.05
CA LEU A 277 6.83 -12.51 4.42
C LEU A 277 5.33 -12.18 4.56
N LEU A 278 4.75 -11.43 3.62
CA LEU A 278 3.30 -11.15 3.59
C LEU A 278 2.50 -12.44 3.39
N GLY A 279 2.94 -13.33 2.51
CA GLY A 279 2.32 -14.64 2.29
C GLY A 279 2.41 -15.57 3.50
N VAL A 280 3.41 -15.38 4.37
CA VAL A 280 3.47 -16.04 5.68
C VAL A 280 2.50 -15.37 6.66
N ALA A 281 2.50 -14.03 6.74
CA ALA A 281 1.71 -13.27 7.69
C ALA A 281 0.20 -13.45 7.47
N THR A 282 -0.26 -13.42 6.22
CA THR A 282 -1.68 -13.59 5.83
C THR A 282 -2.25 -14.98 6.11
N LYS A 283 -1.39 -16.00 6.27
CA LYS A 283 -1.81 -17.34 6.68
C LYS A 283 -1.93 -17.49 8.20
N LEU A 284 -1.54 -16.47 8.96
CA LEU A 284 -1.78 -16.39 10.39
C LEU A 284 -3.21 -15.88 10.61
N SER A 285 -3.86 -16.31 11.69
CA SER A 285 -5.22 -15.86 12.01
C SER A 285 -5.21 -14.38 12.36
N VAL A 286 -5.83 -13.52 11.54
CA VAL A 286 -5.92 -12.05 11.70
C VAL A 286 -4.57 -11.35 11.36
N PRO A 287 -4.53 -10.05 11.00
CA PRO A 287 -3.28 -9.28 11.10
C PRO A 287 -2.54 -9.61 12.40
N LEU A 288 -1.21 -9.58 12.38
CA LEU A 288 -0.41 -9.88 13.56
C LEU A 288 -0.94 -9.09 14.76
N PRO A 289 -0.95 -9.67 15.97
CA PRO A 289 -1.54 -9.02 17.15
C PRO A 289 -1.09 -7.56 17.29
N GLY A 290 -2.06 -6.65 17.43
CA GLY A 290 -1.82 -5.21 17.52
C GLY A 290 -1.75 -4.45 16.20
N LEU A 291 -1.98 -5.10 15.04
CA LEU A 291 -1.99 -4.44 13.73
C LEU A 291 -3.38 -4.12 13.17
N SER A 292 -4.44 -4.63 13.80
CA SER A 292 -5.83 -4.40 13.39
C SER A 292 -6.21 -2.93 13.45
#